data_AF-A0A7R6P240-F1
#
_entry.id   AF-A0A7R6P240-F1
#
_cell.length_a   1.000
_cell.length_b   1.000
_cell.length_c   1.000
_cell.angle_alpha   90.00
_cell.angle_beta   90.00
_cell.angle_gamma   90.00
#
_symmetry.space_group_name_H-M   'P 1'
#
loop_
_entity.id
_entity.type
_entity.pdbx_description
1 polymer ?
#
loop_
_entity_poly.entity_id
_entity_poly.type
_entity_poly.pdbx_seq_one_letter_code
_entity_poly.pdbx_strand_id
1 'polypeptide(L)' 'MHTEAIKKTIAVLGVDGENFEVDGHFKGDERKARWYTVRKLSDGRTFVDHLSTFPSHDEIRKMVS' A
#
# COMPACT_ATOMS: atom_id res chain seq x y z
N MET A 1 2.28 -15.96 21.88
CA MET A 1 2.39 -14.54 21.49
C MET A 1 1.72 -14.38 20.13
N HIS A 2 0.54 -13.76 20.09
CA HIS A 2 -0.08 -13.37 18.81
C HIS A 2 0.69 -12.17 18.30
N THR A 3 1.55 -12.36 17.31
CA THR A 3 2.24 -11.25 16.67
C THR A 3 1.22 -10.52 15.80
N GLU A 4 0.70 -9.41 16.32
CA GLU A 4 -0.28 -8.57 15.61
C GLU A 4 0.30 -8.14 14.25
N ALA A 5 -0.56 -8.11 13.24
CA ALA A 5 -0.18 -7.60 11.93
C ALA A 5 -0.02 -6.08 12.03
N ILE A 6 1.22 -5.60 11.98
CA ILE A 6 1.53 -4.18 12.04
C ILE A 6 1.29 -3.60 10.64
N LYS A 7 0.33 -2.68 10.53
CA LYS A 7 0.12 -1.90 9.31
C LYS A 7 0.83 -0.55 9.45
N LYS A 8 1.66 -0.18 8.46
CA LYS A 8 2.33 1.12 8.41
C LYS A 8 2.29 1.68 7.00
N THR A 9 1.99 2.96 6.85
CA THR A 9 2.20 3.67 5.58
C THR A 9 3.70 3.83 5.37
N ILE A 10 4.20 3.30 4.26
CA ILE A 10 5.64 3.26 3.96
C ILE A 10 6.03 4.15 2.78
N ALA A 11 5.05 4.55 1.96
CA ALA A 11 5.26 5.45 0.84
C ALA A 11 3.97 6.19 0.48
N VAL A 12 4.13 7.35 -0.16
CA VAL A 12 3.08 8.07 -0.86
C VAL A 12 3.55 8.28 -2.29
N LEU A 13 2.74 7.86 -3.27
CA LEU A 13 3.05 7.93 -4.70
C LEU A 13 2.11 8.91 -5.39
N GLY A 14 2.67 9.87 -6.11
CA GLY A 14 1.91 10.84 -6.91
C GLY A 14 1.73 10.32 -8.34
N VAL A 15 0.51 9.99 -8.73
CA VAL A 15 0.17 9.46 -10.06
C VAL A 15 -0.92 10.33 -10.68
N ASP A 16 -0.63 10.92 -11.83
CA ASP A 16 -1.56 11.73 -12.65
C ASP A 16 -2.27 12.86 -11.88
N GLY A 17 -1.57 13.48 -10.93
CA GLY A 17 -2.09 14.57 -10.11
C GLY A 17 -2.83 14.11 -8.85
N GLU A 18 -2.94 12.81 -8.62
CA GLU A 18 -3.51 12.23 -7.41
C GLU A 18 -2.44 11.57 -6.54
N ASN A 19 -2.70 11.51 -5.22
CA ASN A 19 -1.78 10.90 -4.26
C ASN A 19 -2.33 9.59 -3.74
N PHE A 20 -1.48 8.57 -3.70
CA PHE A 20 -1.80 7.23 -3.25
C PHE A 20 -0.90 6.83 -2.08
N GLU A 21 -1.50 6.47 -0.95
CA GLU A 21 -0.79 5.87 0.17
C GLU A 21 -0.55 4.39 -0.11
N VAL A 22 0.68 3.94 0.14
CA VAL A 22 1.04 2.52 0.13
C VAL A 22 1.32 2.09 1.56
N ASP A 23 0.42 1.26 2.09
CA ASP A 23 0.57 0.61 3.38
C ASP A 23 1.32 -0.70 3.21
N GLY A 24 2.35 -0.93 4.01
CA GLY A 24 2.98 -2.24 4.18
C GLY A 24 2.36 -2.97 5.37
N HIS A 25 2.06 -4.25 5.19
CA HIS A 25 1.57 -5.13 6.24
C HIS A 25 2.68 -6.08 6.70
N PHE A 26 3.03 -6.03 7.98
CA PHE A 26 4.15 -6.75 8.57
C PHE A 26 3.64 -7.73 9.63
N LYS A 27 4.34 -8.86 9.81
CA LYS A 27 4.08 -9.77 10.93
C LYS A 27 5.16 -9.58 11.99
N GLY A 28 4.80 -8.96 13.13
CA GLY A 28 5.77 -8.65 14.18
C GLY A 28 6.92 -7.76 13.70
N ASP A 29 8.15 -8.12 14.05
CA ASP A 29 9.37 -7.38 13.76
C ASP A 29 9.98 -7.65 12.37
N GLU A 30 9.18 -8.20 11.45
CA GLU A 30 9.63 -8.41 10.08
C GLU A 30 10.03 -7.08 9.41
N ARG A 31 11.22 -7.08 8.79
CA ARG A 31 11.71 -5.92 8.02
C ARG A 31 11.05 -5.77 6.65
N LYS A 32 10.49 -6.85 6.12
CA LYS A 32 9.82 -6.88 4.82
C LYS A 32 8.31 -6.98 5.03
N ALA A 33 7.56 -6.18 4.29
CA ALA A 33 6.12 -6.32 4.26
C ALA A 33 5.76 -7.66 3.60
N ARG A 34 4.73 -8.31 4.14
CA ARG A 34 4.12 -9.54 3.61
C ARG A 34 3.25 -9.22 2.39
N TRP A 35 2.58 -8.09 2.43
CA TRP A 35 1.84 -7.52 1.31
C TRP A 35 1.71 -6.01 1.48
N TYR A 36 1.16 -5.38 0.45
CA TYR A 36 0.91 -3.96 0.39
C TYR A 36 -0.57 -3.69 0.11
N THR A 37 -1.07 -2.56 0.60
CA THR A 37 -2.42 -2.06 0.30
C THR A 37 -2.27 -0.64 -0.23
N VAL A 38 -2.98 -0.34 -1.32
CA VAL A 38 -2.94 0.97 -1.97
C VAL A 38 -4.26 1.69 -1.74
N ARG A 39 -4.18 2.89 -1.18
CA ARG A 39 -5.34 3.73 -0.87
C ARG A 39 -5.19 5.10 -1.52
N LYS A 40 -6.27 5.68 -2.04
CA LYS A 40 -6.26 7.10 -2.37
C LYS A 40 -6.09 7.91 -1.11
N LEU A 41 -5.24 8.91 -1.15
CA LEU A 41 -5.11 9.86 -0.06
C LEU A 41 -6.32 10.80 0.02
N SER A 42 -6.91 11.16 -1.13
CA SER A 42 -7.97 12.19 -1.19
C SER A 42 -9.31 11.75 -0.60
N ASP A 43 -9.71 10.50 -0.81
CA ASP A 43 -10.99 9.95 -0.35
C ASP A 43 -10.83 8.72 0.58
N GLY A 44 -9.59 8.28 0.83
CA GLY A 44 -9.30 7.12 1.65
C GLY A 44 -9.67 5.78 1.03
N ARG A 45 -10.14 5.75 -0.22
CA ARG A 45 -10.62 4.52 -0.88
C ARG A 45 -9.48 3.56 -1.15
N THR A 46 -9.63 2.32 -0.70
CA THR A 46 -8.71 1.22 -1.06
C THR A 46 -8.98 0.79 -2.50
N PHE A 47 -7.94 0.82 -3.34
CA PHE A 47 -8.00 0.34 -4.72
C PHE A 47 -7.54 -1.10 -4.85
N VAL A 48 -6.49 -1.45 -4.11
CA VAL A 48 -5.98 -2.81 -4.05
C VAL A 48 -5.65 -3.15 -2.62
N ASP A 49 -6.21 -4.26 -2.17
CA ASP A 49 -5.88 -4.89 -0.91
C ASP A 49 -5.13 -6.19 -1.23
N HIS A 50 -3.97 -6.40 -0.61
CA HIS A 50 -3.07 -7.56 -0.84
C HIS A 50 -2.27 -7.61 -2.15
N LEU A 51 -1.44 -6.59 -2.40
CA LEU A 51 -0.34 -6.64 -3.37
C LEU A 51 0.87 -7.40 -2.81
N SER A 52 1.38 -8.42 -3.51
CA SER A 52 2.54 -9.20 -3.07
C SER A 52 3.89 -8.45 -3.21
N THR A 53 3.93 -7.44 -4.07
CA THR A 53 5.11 -6.61 -4.33
C THR A 53 4.76 -5.14 -4.21
N PHE A 54 5.77 -4.31 -3.91
CA PHE A 54 5.57 -2.87 -3.84
C PHE A 54 5.18 -2.34 -5.22
N PRO A 55 4.09 -1.56 -5.33
CA PRO A 55 3.57 -1.12 -6.62
C PRO A 55 4.40 0.04 -7.22
N SER A 56 4.57 0.01 -8.54
CA SER A 56 5.12 1.11 -9.32
C SER A 56 4.05 2.14 -9.70
N HIS A 57 4.47 3.31 -10.20
CA HIS A 57 3.57 4.35 -10.71
C HIS A 57 2.67 3.83 -11.85
N ASP A 58 3.23 3.01 -12.75
CA ASP A 58 2.49 2.44 -13.90
C ASP A 58 1.44 1.41 -13.45
N GLU A 59 1.77 0.58 -12.46
CA GLU A 59 0.81 -0.36 -11.87
C GLU A 59 -0.33 0.36 -11.18
N ILE A 60 -0.05 1.41 -10.41
CA ILE A 60 -1.09 2.24 -9.78
C ILE A 60 -1.98 2.87 -10.85
N ARG A 61 -1.40 3.46 -11.90
CA ARG A 61 -2.16 4.04 -13.02
C ARG A 61 -3.11 3.01 -13.64
N LYS A 62 -2.66 1.77 -13.83
CA LYS A 62 -3.50 0.68 -14.36
C LYS A 62 -4.59 0.22 -13.39
N MET A 63 -4.39 0.33 -12.09
CA MET A 63 -5.38 -0.05 -11.06
C MET A 63 -6.50 0.99 -10.91
N VAL A 64 -6.21 2.26 -11.24
CA VAL A 64 -7.16 3.37 -11.08
C VAL A 64 -7.87 3.76 -12.39
N SER A 65 -7.42 3.21 -13.52
CA SER A 65 -8.08 3.33 -14.84
C SER A 65 -9.33 2.46 -14.91
#